data_AF-F3ZXV8-F1
#
_entry.id   AF-F3ZXV8-F1
#
_cell.length_a   1.000
_cell.length_b   1.000
_cell.length_c   1.000
_cell.angle_alpha   90.00
_cell.angle_beta   90.00
_cell.angle_gamma   90.00
#
_symmetry.space_group_name_H-M   'P 1'
#
loop_
_entity.id
_entity.type
_entity.pdbx_description
1 polymer ?
#
loop_
_entity_poly.entity_id
_entity_poly.type
_entity_poly.pdbx_seq_one_letter_code
_entity_poly.pdbx_strand_id
1 'polypeptide(L)'
;MKFKNLFATDVRRALLSWRFLLSSSGVSCIMLGAVSGLLRKSDFSSIWYFMYLSMGGSGTASIILSIIPVFTFAISFAIEWEEKAVYFWIVRAGIIRYTISKIVVSAISGFLTVVVGMILFIVILMPWFPLFAISSTDYSYEILMGQGYVLLGMLLYIAHFGFTGALMAVCAMWISVYIPNRFVAAASPVVLQFTLTRFTSGRELPGYLNPILWFDGIYDVGSPFATLLIKLTTVLVLCSLMGIAATVQMKRRVSRA
;
A
#
# COMPACT_ATOMS: atom_id res chain seq x y z
N MET A 1 24.66 17.71 1.68
CA MET A 1 24.22 16.56 2.51
C MET A 1 24.41 15.28 1.69
N LYS A 2 25.05 14.24 2.25
CA LYS A 2 25.19 12.95 1.54
C LYS A 2 23.80 12.30 1.41
N PHE A 3 23.50 11.66 0.27
CA PHE A 3 22.22 10.99 0.00
C PHE A 3 21.82 10.02 1.12
N LYS A 4 22.78 9.25 1.63
CA LYS A 4 22.58 8.32 2.76
C LYS A 4 21.96 9.00 3.99
N ASN A 5 22.39 10.21 4.34
CA ASN A 5 21.89 10.92 5.52
C ASN A 5 20.47 11.45 5.30
N LEU A 6 20.16 11.92 4.08
CA LEU A 6 18.81 12.37 3.73
C LEU A 6 17.84 11.20 3.80
N PHE A 7 18.21 10.09 3.15
CA PHE A 7 17.42 8.88 3.14
C PHE A 7 17.18 8.34 4.56
N ALA A 8 18.23 8.26 5.39
CA ALA A 8 18.08 7.81 6.77
C ALA A 8 17.15 8.72 7.60
N THR A 9 17.18 10.04 7.35
CA THR A 9 16.31 11.00 8.03
C THR A 9 14.86 10.83 7.59
N ASP A 10 14.62 10.68 6.29
CA ASP A 10 13.28 10.43 5.74
C ASP A 10 12.72 9.09 6.25
N VAL A 11 13.51 8.00 6.24
CA VAL A 11 13.10 6.69 6.77
C VAL A 11 12.75 6.76 8.26
N ARG A 12 13.60 7.42 9.06
CA ARG A 12 13.33 7.58 10.50
C ARG A 12 12.04 8.39 10.73
N ARG A 13 11.84 9.46 9.96
CA ARG A 13 10.62 10.27 10.04
C ARG A 13 9.38 9.52 9.54
N ALA A 14 9.52 8.61 8.59
CA ALA A 14 8.42 7.78 8.14
C ALA A 14 8.05 6.73 9.19
N LEU A 15 9.00 5.85 9.55
CA LEU A 15 8.73 4.63 10.32
C LEU A 15 8.65 4.88 11.84
N LEU A 16 9.40 5.85 12.36
CA LEU A 16 9.44 6.13 13.80
C LEU A 16 8.47 7.24 14.21
N SER A 17 7.51 7.59 13.34
CA SER A 17 6.52 8.61 13.62
C SER A 17 5.28 8.04 14.28
N TRP A 18 4.63 8.87 15.11
CA TRP A 18 3.29 8.59 15.62
C TRP A 18 2.27 8.36 14.49
N ARG A 19 2.48 8.99 13.32
CA ARG A 19 1.63 8.79 12.13
C ARG A 19 1.67 7.37 11.62
N PHE A 20 2.85 6.74 11.60
CA PHE A 20 3.01 5.35 11.18
C PHE A 20 2.30 4.39 12.14
N LEU A 21 2.45 4.59 13.46
CA LEU A 21 1.76 3.81 14.47
C LEU A 21 0.24 3.96 14.36
N LEU A 22 -0.27 5.20 14.32
CA LEU A 22 -1.70 5.46 14.14
C LEU A 22 -2.26 4.85 12.85
N SER A 23 -1.52 4.94 11.75
CA SER A 23 -1.98 4.42 10.46
C SER A 23 -2.02 2.88 10.47
N SER A 24 -0.99 2.23 11.03
CA SER A 24 -0.94 0.77 11.13
C SER A 24 -2.03 0.23 12.08
N SER A 25 -2.23 0.89 13.23
CA SER A 25 -3.35 0.58 14.11
C SER A 25 -4.70 0.86 13.44
N GLY A 26 -4.80 1.93 12.65
CA GLY A 26 -5.98 2.27 11.87
C GLY A 26 -6.38 1.18 10.88
N VAL A 27 -5.41 0.61 10.14
CA VAL A 27 -5.64 -0.58 9.27
C VAL A 27 -6.27 -1.71 10.09
N SER A 28 -5.67 -2.04 11.23
CA SER A 28 -6.14 -3.13 12.11
C SER A 28 -7.57 -2.87 12.62
N CYS A 29 -7.84 -1.65 13.09
CA CYS A 29 -9.15 -1.26 13.61
C CYS A 29 -10.25 -1.32 12.54
N ILE A 30 -9.97 -0.84 11.33
CA ILE A 30 -10.93 -0.92 10.22
C ILE A 30 -11.18 -2.38 9.86
N MET A 31 -10.12 -3.21 9.84
CA MET A 31 -10.28 -4.62 9.54
C MET A 31 -11.13 -5.35 10.59
N LEU A 32 -10.92 -5.07 11.88
CA LEU A 32 -11.75 -5.58 12.96
C LEU A 32 -13.19 -5.06 12.88
N GLY A 33 -13.36 -3.78 12.58
CA GLY A 33 -14.68 -3.16 12.40
C GLY A 33 -15.47 -3.83 11.28
N ALA A 34 -14.83 -4.13 10.16
CA ALA A 34 -15.42 -4.82 9.01
C ALA A 34 -15.96 -6.21 9.34
N VAL A 35 -15.31 -6.93 10.26
CA VAL A 35 -15.65 -8.31 10.61
C VAL A 35 -16.40 -8.41 11.95
N SER A 36 -16.53 -7.32 12.69
CA SER A 36 -17.11 -7.29 14.05
C SER A 36 -18.45 -8.02 14.19
N GLY A 37 -19.37 -7.87 13.23
CA GLY A 37 -20.66 -8.54 13.21
C GLY A 37 -20.62 -10.04 12.88
N LEU A 38 -19.46 -10.55 12.46
CA LEU A 38 -19.23 -11.92 12.00
C LEU A 38 -18.26 -12.69 12.90
N LEU A 39 -17.79 -12.07 13.99
CA LEU A 39 -16.96 -12.68 15.03
C LEU A 39 -17.76 -13.66 15.90
N ARG A 40 -18.40 -14.66 15.28
CA ARG A 40 -19.06 -15.76 15.98
C ARG A 40 -18.25 -17.04 15.82
N LYS A 41 -17.96 -17.70 16.94
CA LYS A 41 -17.32 -19.01 16.92
C LYS A 41 -18.22 -19.98 16.15
N SER A 42 -17.69 -20.49 15.06
CA SER A 42 -18.25 -21.53 14.21
C SER A 42 -17.10 -22.39 13.70
N ASP A 43 -17.38 -23.60 13.23
CA ASP A 43 -16.33 -24.52 12.78
C ASP A 43 -15.53 -23.97 11.58
N PHE A 44 -16.06 -22.97 10.88
CA PHE A 44 -15.42 -22.29 9.75
C PHE A 44 -14.68 -21.00 10.14
N SER A 45 -14.83 -20.53 11.39
CA SER A 45 -14.22 -19.28 11.83
C SER A 45 -12.70 -19.42 12.03
N SER A 46 -11.94 -18.83 11.10
CA SER A 46 -10.47 -18.75 11.17
C SER A 46 -10.00 -17.33 10.92
N ILE A 47 -8.79 -17.02 11.39
CA ILE A 47 -8.17 -15.70 11.19
C ILE A 47 -7.99 -15.41 9.70
N TRP A 48 -7.62 -16.43 8.92
CA TRP A 48 -7.57 -16.34 7.46
C TRP A 48 -8.92 -15.90 6.86
N TYR A 49 -10.00 -16.60 7.22
CA TYR A 49 -11.34 -16.30 6.71
C TYR A 49 -11.76 -14.85 7.01
N PHE A 50 -11.50 -14.38 8.24
CA PHE A 50 -11.78 -13.00 8.64
C PHE A 50 -10.92 -11.99 7.88
N MET A 51 -9.64 -12.27 7.68
CA MET A 51 -8.75 -11.41 6.91
C MET A 51 -9.20 -11.31 5.44
N TYR A 52 -9.57 -12.44 4.84
CA TYR A 52 -10.11 -12.48 3.49
C TYR A 52 -11.38 -11.63 3.38
N LEU A 53 -12.34 -11.84 4.27
CA LEU A 53 -13.62 -11.14 4.23
C LEU A 53 -13.48 -9.63 4.45
N SER A 54 -12.56 -9.23 5.32
CA SER A 54 -12.24 -7.82 5.59
C SER A 54 -11.66 -7.09 4.39
N MET A 55 -10.96 -7.81 3.52
CA MET A 55 -10.36 -7.26 2.30
C MET A 55 -11.30 -7.37 1.10
N GLY A 56 -11.89 -8.54 0.86
CA GLY A 56 -12.70 -8.79 -0.33
C GLY A 56 -14.21 -8.52 -0.18
N GLY A 57 -14.77 -8.59 1.03
CA GLY A 57 -16.22 -8.66 1.24
C GLY A 57 -16.91 -7.39 1.76
N SER A 58 -16.17 -6.49 2.41
CA SER A 58 -16.75 -5.36 3.17
C SER A 58 -16.59 -3.98 2.53
N GLY A 59 -15.99 -3.88 1.33
CA GLY A 59 -15.71 -2.60 0.66
C GLY A 59 -14.68 -1.72 1.38
N THR A 60 -14.10 -2.20 2.48
CA THR A 60 -13.10 -1.48 3.29
C THR A 60 -11.69 -1.51 2.67
N ALA A 61 -11.44 -2.39 1.69
CA ALA A 61 -10.15 -2.50 1.01
C ALA A 61 -9.69 -1.18 0.40
N SER A 62 -10.56 -0.42 -0.28
CA SER A 62 -10.16 0.85 -0.88
C SER A 62 -9.69 1.88 0.16
N ILE A 63 -10.27 1.88 1.37
CA ILE A 63 -9.82 2.75 2.46
C ILE A 63 -8.48 2.26 3.02
N ILE A 64 -8.39 0.96 3.30
CA ILE A 64 -7.19 0.33 3.88
C ILE A 64 -5.98 0.45 2.95
N LEU A 65 -6.18 0.24 1.65
CA LEU A 65 -5.12 0.15 0.66
C LEU A 65 -4.76 1.50 0.04
N SER A 66 -5.70 2.45 -0.02
CA SER A 66 -5.53 3.65 -0.83
C SER A 66 -5.53 4.95 -0.05
N ILE A 67 -6.08 4.96 1.17
CA ILE A 67 -6.12 6.15 2.04
C ILE A 67 -5.05 6.05 3.12
N ILE A 68 -5.11 5.00 3.94
CA ILE A 68 -4.28 4.91 5.15
C ILE A 68 -2.77 4.92 4.86
N PRO A 69 -2.25 4.19 3.85
CA PRO A 69 -0.81 4.14 3.58
C PRO A 69 -0.22 5.50 3.21
N VAL A 70 -1.05 6.38 2.65
CA VAL A 70 -0.69 7.74 2.19
C VAL A 70 -0.35 8.66 3.36
N PHE A 71 -1.06 8.52 4.48
CA PHE A 71 -0.88 9.38 5.66
C PHE A 71 0.45 9.19 6.40
N THR A 72 1.14 8.08 6.15
CA THR A 72 2.39 7.75 6.84
C THR A 72 3.53 8.68 6.45
N PHE A 73 3.74 8.84 5.15
CA PHE A 73 4.83 9.67 4.63
C PHE A 73 4.58 10.28 3.24
N ALA A 74 3.68 9.74 2.43
CA ALA A 74 3.51 10.19 1.04
C ALA A 74 3.09 11.66 0.91
N ILE A 75 2.39 12.21 1.91
CA ILE A 75 1.99 13.62 1.97
C ILE A 75 3.16 14.55 2.37
N SER A 76 4.30 14.00 2.82
CA SER A 76 5.43 14.79 3.33
C SER A 76 5.93 15.84 2.33
N PHE A 77 5.95 15.51 1.03
CA PHE A 77 6.32 16.45 -0.02
C PHE A 77 5.35 17.65 -0.09
N ALA A 78 4.05 17.39 -0.11
CA ALA A 78 3.04 18.45 -0.18
C ALA A 78 3.14 19.41 1.01
N ILE A 79 3.33 18.87 2.22
CA ILE A 79 3.52 19.66 3.44
C ILE A 79 4.79 20.51 3.33
N GLU A 80 5.92 19.91 2.96
CA GLU A 80 7.18 20.63 2.83
C GLU A 80 7.09 21.73 1.75
N TRP A 81 6.28 21.52 0.71
CA TRP A 81 6.05 22.51 -0.34
C TRP A 81 5.20 23.68 0.18
N GLU A 82 4.08 23.40 0.86
CA GLU A 82 3.22 24.40 1.50
C GLU A 82 4.02 25.26 2.51
N GLU A 83 4.91 24.64 3.27
CA GLU A 83 5.78 25.30 4.25
C GLU A 83 7.04 25.95 3.64
N LYS A 84 7.22 25.86 2.32
CA LYS A 84 8.43 26.32 1.58
C LYS A 84 9.75 25.68 2.06
N ALA A 85 9.68 24.58 2.81
CA ALA A 85 10.84 23.85 3.32
C ALA A 85 11.62 23.11 2.22
N VAL A 86 10.96 22.80 1.09
CA VAL A 86 11.54 22.05 -0.05
C VAL A 86 12.85 22.66 -0.55
N TYR A 87 12.96 23.98 -0.66
CA TYR A 87 14.15 24.65 -1.20
C TYR A 87 15.41 24.39 -0.36
N PHE A 88 15.27 24.36 0.97
CA PHE A 88 16.40 24.08 1.87
C PHE A 88 16.95 22.67 1.68
N TRP A 89 16.08 21.70 1.40
CA TRP A 89 16.48 20.32 1.11
C TRP A 89 17.14 20.19 -0.25
N ILE A 90 16.54 20.82 -1.27
CA ILE A 90 17.02 20.76 -2.65
C ILE A 90 18.42 21.37 -2.78
N VAL A 91 18.67 22.54 -2.19
CA VAL A 91 19.99 23.20 -2.26
C VAL A 91 21.08 22.31 -1.65
N ARG A 92 20.77 21.55 -0.59
CA ARG A 92 21.74 20.71 0.11
C ARG A 92 21.94 19.32 -0.50
N ALA A 93 20.92 18.74 -1.11
CA ALA A 93 20.93 17.34 -1.58
C ALA A 93 20.88 17.20 -3.11
N GLY A 94 20.36 18.20 -3.82
CA GLY A 94 20.01 18.16 -5.23
C GLY A 94 18.60 17.61 -5.47
N ILE A 95 17.95 18.14 -6.51
CA ILE A 95 16.55 17.86 -6.86
C ILE A 95 16.31 16.34 -7.02
N ILE A 96 17.12 15.68 -7.85
CA ILE A 96 16.92 14.26 -8.20
C ILE A 96 17.02 13.37 -6.96
N ARG A 97 18.08 13.56 -6.16
CA ARG A 97 18.34 12.78 -4.95
C ARG A 97 17.24 12.96 -3.92
N TYR A 98 16.74 14.19 -3.77
CA TYR A 98 15.60 14.50 -2.90
C TYR A 98 14.33 13.78 -3.37
N THR A 99 13.97 13.91 -4.65
CA THR A 99 12.75 13.27 -5.19
C THR A 99 12.81 11.75 -5.09
N ILE A 100 13.94 11.13 -5.44
CA ILE A 100 14.09 9.67 -5.33
C ILE A 100 13.98 9.21 -3.87
N SER A 101 14.60 9.94 -2.93
CA SER A 101 14.47 9.65 -1.49
C SER A 101 12.99 9.62 -1.08
N LYS A 102 12.23 10.66 -1.45
CA LYS A 102 10.81 10.75 -1.13
C LYS A 102 9.97 9.63 -1.75
N ILE A 103 10.23 9.24 -3.00
CA ILE A 103 9.52 8.13 -3.66
C ILE A 103 9.78 6.82 -2.93
N VAL A 104 11.07 6.49 -2.71
CA VAL A 104 11.46 5.21 -2.11
C VAL A 104 10.95 5.11 -0.67
N VAL A 105 11.09 6.17 0.12
CA VAL A 105 10.60 6.16 1.51
C VAL A 105 9.07 6.11 1.56
N SER A 106 8.36 6.76 0.64
CA SER A 106 6.89 6.64 0.56
C SER A 106 6.46 5.21 0.19
N ALA A 107 7.16 4.56 -0.73
CA ALA A 107 6.90 3.16 -1.10
C ALA A 107 7.11 2.23 0.10
N ILE A 108 8.25 2.35 0.80
CA ILE A 108 8.57 1.54 1.98
C ILE A 108 7.57 1.79 3.11
N SER A 109 7.24 3.05 3.39
CA SER A 109 6.29 3.37 4.47
C SER A 109 4.89 2.87 4.13
N GLY A 110 4.43 3.03 2.89
CA GLY A 110 3.14 2.53 2.44
C GLY A 110 3.03 1.02 2.55
N PHE A 111 4.08 0.30 2.08
CA PHE A 111 4.19 -1.15 2.23
C PHE A 111 4.09 -1.57 3.69
N LEU A 112 4.96 -1.00 4.54
CA LEU A 112 5.09 -1.45 5.91
C LEU A 112 3.84 -1.12 6.75
N THR A 113 3.10 -0.07 6.40
CA THR A 113 1.86 0.32 7.09
C THR A 113 0.79 -0.74 6.93
N VAL A 114 0.59 -1.23 5.71
CA VAL A 114 -0.38 -2.29 5.43
C VAL A 114 0.08 -3.61 6.06
N VAL A 115 1.36 -3.95 5.91
CA VAL A 115 1.92 -5.19 6.46
C VAL A 115 1.81 -5.23 7.98
N VAL A 116 2.26 -4.18 8.68
CA VAL A 116 2.18 -4.12 10.14
C VAL A 116 0.73 -4.07 10.60
N GLY A 117 -0.16 -3.36 9.90
CA GLY A 117 -1.58 -3.36 10.21
C GLY A 117 -2.24 -4.75 10.10
N MET A 118 -1.94 -5.49 9.04
CA MET A 118 -2.46 -6.86 8.89
C MET A 118 -1.85 -7.83 9.93
N ILE A 119 -0.57 -7.69 10.26
CA ILE A 119 0.07 -8.49 11.31
C ILE A 119 -0.55 -8.18 12.68
N LEU A 120 -0.79 -6.92 13.00
CA LEU A 120 -1.46 -6.50 14.23
C LEU A 120 -2.87 -7.09 14.31
N PHE A 121 -3.64 -7.08 13.22
CA PHE A 121 -4.93 -7.74 13.13
C PHE A 121 -4.85 -9.23 13.49
N ILE A 122 -3.88 -9.96 12.94
CA ILE A 122 -3.65 -11.38 13.24
C ILE A 122 -3.29 -11.59 14.71
N VAL A 123 -2.34 -10.81 15.24
CA VAL A 123 -1.89 -10.90 16.64
C VAL A 123 -3.04 -10.64 17.61
N ILE A 124 -3.91 -9.67 17.29
CA ILE A 124 -5.11 -9.41 18.08
C ILE A 124 -6.01 -10.64 18.08
N LEU A 125 -6.34 -11.25 16.94
CA LEU A 125 -7.29 -12.36 16.88
C LEU A 125 -6.72 -13.72 17.33
N MET A 126 -5.39 -13.86 17.40
CA MET A 126 -4.68 -15.10 17.74
C MET A 126 -5.15 -15.81 19.02
N PRO A 127 -5.50 -15.12 20.12
CA PRO A 127 -5.96 -15.79 21.35
C PRO A 127 -7.34 -16.44 21.22
N TRP A 128 -8.14 -16.05 20.22
CA TRP A 128 -9.56 -16.43 20.15
C TRP A 128 -9.90 -17.39 19.01
N PHE A 129 -9.10 -17.41 17.94
CA PHE A 129 -9.39 -18.15 16.72
C PHE A 129 -8.16 -18.88 16.18
N PRO A 130 -8.33 -20.04 15.51
CA PRO A 130 -7.25 -20.70 14.81
C PRO A 130 -6.79 -19.88 13.59
N LEU A 131 -5.51 -19.98 13.23
CA LEU A 131 -4.95 -19.30 12.06
C LEU A 131 -5.66 -19.71 10.76
N PHE A 132 -5.85 -21.01 10.59
CA PHE A 132 -6.46 -21.61 9.39
C PHE A 132 -7.29 -22.82 9.82
N ALA A 133 -8.43 -23.01 9.18
CA ALA A 133 -9.34 -24.13 9.48
C ALA A 133 -9.67 -24.91 8.20
N ILE A 134 -10.35 -24.26 7.25
CA ILE A 134 -10.79 -24.86 5.98
C ILE A 134 -10.52 -23.86 4.86
N SER A 135 -10.27 -24.38 3.66
CA SER A 135 -10.14 -23.54 2.47
C SER A 135 -11.46 -22.79 2.20
N SER A 136 -11.40 -21.48 2.27
CA SER A 136 -12.52 -20.54 2.11
C SER A 136 -12.55 -19.88 0.73
N THR A 137 -11.47 -19.97 -0.06
CA THR A 137 -11.33 -19.40 -1.39
C THR A 137 -10.47 -20.29 -2.30
N ASP A 138 -10.50 -20.00 -3.60
CA ASP A 138 -9.70 -20.71 -4.62
C ASP A 138 -8.37 -20.01 -4.97
N TYR A 139 -7.88 -19.07 -4.13
CA TYR A 139 -6.63 -18.39 -4.44
C TYR A 139 -5.40 -19.28 -4.21
N SER A 140 -4.41 -19.11 -5.09
CA SER A 140 -3.07 -19.70 -5.02
C SER A 140 -2.42 -19.66 -3.63
N TYR A 141 -2.65 -18.59 -2.85
CA TYR A 141 -2.07 -18.45 -1.51
C TYR A 141 -2.68 -19.43 -0.50
N GLU A 142 -3.96 -19.75 -0.64
CA GLU A 142 -4.68 -20.66 0.24
C GLU A 142 -4.33 -22.12 -0.05
N ILE A 143 -4.04 -22.46 -1.31
CA ILE A 143 -3.50 -23.78 -1.69
C ILE A 143 -2.27 -24.12 -0.85
N LEU A 144 -1.38 -23.13 -0.64
CA LEU A 144 -0.18 -23.30 0.17
C LEU A 144 -0.52 -23.52 1.66
N MET A 145 -1.57 -22.89 2.17
CA MET A 145 -2.05 -23.11 3.54
C MET A 145 -2.68 -24.49 3.71
N GLY A 146 -3.45 -24.95 2.71
CA GLY A 146 -4.03 -26.29 2.66
C GLY A 146 -2.98 -27.41 2.61
N GLN A 147 -1.78 -27.11 2.07
CA GLN A 147 -0.62 -28.02 2.11
C GLN A 147 0.14 -28.02 3.45
N GLY A 148 -0.33 -27.28 4.46
CA GLY A 148 0.28 -27.19 5.79
C GLY A 148 1.22 -26.01 5.99
N TYR A 149 1.53 -25.23 4.94
CA TYR A 149 2.40 -24.05 5.02
C TYR A 149 1.60 -22.75 5.30
N VAL A 150 0.80 -22.77 6.37
CA VAL A 150 -0.16 -21.69 6.72
C VAL A 150 0.53 -20.32 6.85
N LEU A 151 1.61 -20.24 7.64
CA LEU A 151 2.31 -18.98 7.87
C LEU A 151 2.87 -18.38 6.58
N LEU A 152 3.41 -19.23 5.69
CA LEU A 152 3.97 -18.79 4.42
C LEU A 152 2.88 -18.25 3.49
N GLY A 153 1.75 -18.96 3.36
CA GLY A 153 0.61 -18.47 2.58
C GLY A 153 0.09 -17.12 3.08
N MET A 154 -0.04 -16.96 4.41
CA MET A 154 -0.44 -15.69 5.01
C MET A 154 0.57 -14.57 4.74
N LEU A 155 1.87 -14.83 4.88
CA LEU A 155 2.91 -13.84 4.60
C LEU A 155 2.90 -13.38 3.14
N LEU A 156 2.70 -14.30 2.19
CA LEU A 156 2.58 -13.96 0.76
C LEU A 156 1.34 -13.09 0.49
N TYR A 157 0.22 -13.40 1.13
CA TYR A 157 -1.01 -12.60 1.03
C TYR A 157 -0.83 -11.19 1.61
N ILE A 158 -0.24 -11.08 2.81
CA ILE A 158 0.06 -9.80 3.45
C ILE A 158 1.03 -8.96 2.58
N ALA A 159 2.06 -9.60 2.02
CA ALA A 159 2.99 -8.94 1.10
C ALA A 159 2.29 -8.46 -0.18
N HIS A 160 1.35 -9.23 -0.73
CA HIS A 160 0.56 -8.85 -1.91
C HIS A 160 -0.14 -7.50 -1.69
N PHE A 161 -0.86 -7.35 -0.59
CA PHE A 161 -1.54 -6.10 -0.25
C PHE A 161 -0.59 -5.00 0.21
N GLY A 162 0.53 -5.36 0.84
CA GLY A 162 1.63 -4.44 1.10
C GLY A 162 2.12 -3.76 -0.18
N PHE A 163 2.27 -4.49 -1.28
CA PHE A 163 2.66 -3.90 -2.56
C PHE A 163 1.61 -2.92 -3.11
N THR A 164 0.32 -3.19 -2.92
CA THR A 164 -0.72 -2.19 -3.23
C THR A 164 -0.54 -0.92 -2.40
N GLY A 165 -0.31 -1.05 -1.08
CA GLY A 165 -0.06 0.10 -0.21
C GLY A 165 1.14 0.94 -0.64
N ALA A 166 2.21 0.29 -1.12
CA ALA A 166 3.37 0.96 -1.69
C ALA A 166 3.01 1.74 -2.97
N LEU A 167 2.26 1.11 -3.88
CA LEU A 167 1.81 1.73 -5.14
C LEU A 167 0.98 2.98 -4.87
N MET A 168 0.02 2.92 -3.94
CA MET A 168 -0.84 4.05 -3.60
C MET A 168 -0.07 5.19 -2.93
N ALA A 169 0.89 4.87 -2.05
CA ALA A 169 1.77 5.88 -1.46
C ALA A 169 2.65 6.58 -2.51
N VAL A 170 3.21 5.84 -3.47
CA VAL A 170 3.96 6.44 -4.59
C VAL A 170 3.05 7.27 -5.49
N CYS A 171 1.83 6.81 -5.76
CA CYS A 171 0.84 7.55 -6.54
C CYS A 171 0.51 8.90 -5.90
N ALA A 172 0.24 8.93 -4.58
CA ALA A 172 0.00 10.17 -3.84
C ALA A 172 1.19 11.13 -3.94
N MET A 173 2.40 10.60 -3.75
CA MET A 173 3.63 11.38 -3.86
C MET A 173 3.78 11.94 -5.28
N TRP A 174 3.59 11.13 -6.32
CA TRP A 174 3.68 11.57 -7.71
C TRP A 174 2.70 12.71 -8.00
N ILE A 175 1.43 12.56 -7.63
CA ILE A 175 0.39 13.59 -7.85
C ILE A 175 0.71 14.87 -7.07
N SER A 176 1.26 14.75 -5.85
CA SER A 176 1.65 15.90 -5.04
C SER A 176 2.72 16.79 -5.72
N VAL A 177 3.54 16.24 -6.63
CA VAL A 177 4.49 17.03 -7.44
C VAL A 177 3.78 17.89 -8.49
N TYR A 178 2.61 17.48 -8.98
CA TYR A 178 1.78 18.24 -9.92
C TYR A 178 0.85 19.23 -9.21
N ILE A 179 0.29 18.82 -8.08
CA ILE A 179 -0.62 19.65 -7.28
C ILE A 179 -0.14 19.55 -5.83
N PRO A 180 0.75 20.46 -5.37
CA PRO A 180 1.36 20.39 -4.05
C PRO A 180 0.38 20.92 -2.98
N ASN A 181 -0.67 20.14 -2.77
CA ASN A 181 -1.68 20.35 -1.76
C ASN A 181 -1.87 19.04 -0.99
N ARG A 182 -1.78 19.10 0.33
CA ARG A 182 -1.84 17.90 1.19
C ARG A 182 -3.16 17.13 1.07
N PHE A 183 -4.27 17.81 0.84
CA PHE A 183 -5.59 17.18 0.69
C PHE A 183 -5.72 16.49 -0.67
N VAL A 184 -5.23 17.13 -1.74
CA VAL A 184 -5.19 16.52 -3.08
C VAL A 184 -4.29 15.30 -3.08
N ALA A 185 -3.10 15.40 -2.49
CA ALA A 185 -2.19 14.26 -2.36
C ALA A 185 -2.84 13.08 -1.62
N ALA A 186 -3.58 13.34 -0.54
CA ALA A 186 -4.28 12.31 0.24
C ALA A 186 -5.45 11.66 -0.51
N ALA A 187 -6.29 12.46 -1.18
CA ALA A 187 -7.49 11.95 -1.85
C ALA A 187 -7.19 11.30 -3.22
N SER A 188 -6.10 11.72 -3.87
CA SER A 188 -5.84 11.37 -5.27
C SER A 188 -5.69 9.87 -5.58
N PRO A 189 -5.07 9.01 -4.74
CA PRO A 189 -4.93 7.59 -5.07
C PRO A 189 -6.29 6.88 -5.11
N VAL A 190 -7.20 7.25 -4.20
CA VAL A 190 -8.56 6.71 -4.15
C VAL A 190 -9.36 7.14 -5.37
N VAL A 191 -9.31 8.44 -5.71
CA VAL A 191 -10.00 8.96 -6.89
C VAL A 191 -9.49 8.25 -8.14
N LEU A 192 -8.17 8.07 -8.25
CA LEU A 192 -7.54 7.38 -9.37
C LEU A 192 -7.94 5.90 -9.42
N GLN A 193 -7.95 5.20 -8.28
CA GLN A 193 -8.44 3.83 -8.18
C GLN A 193 -9.88 3.72 -8.69
N PHE A 194 -10.82 4.48 -8.12
CA PHE A 194 -12.23 4.43 -8.52
C PHE A 194 -12.44 4.79 -9.99
N THR A 195 -11.71 5.80 -10.47
CA THR A 195 -11.80 6.24 -11.87
C THR A 195 -11.31 5.13 -12.80
N LEU A 196 -10.13 4.55 -12.53
CA LEU A 196 -9.57 3.48 -13.35
C LEU A 196 -10.41 2.22 -13.31
N THR A 197 -10.85 1.78 -12.12
CA THR A 197 -11.70 0.59 -12.00
C THR A 197 -13.02 0.81 -12.71
N ARG A 198 -13.63 2.00 -12.65
CA ARG A 198 -14.87 2.29 -13.38
C ARG A 198 -14.69 2.33 -14.90
N PHE A 199 -13.59 2.89 -15.41
CA PHE A 199 -13.32 2.93 -16.85
C PHE A 199 -12.96 1.57 -17.44
N THR A 200 -12.42 0.67 -16.63
CA THR A 200 -12.00 -0.66 -17.06
C THR A 200 -13.01 -1.76 -16.71
N SER A 201 -13.98 -1.47 -15.85
CA SER A 201 -15.11 -2.35 -15.54
C SER A 201 -15.83 -2.77 -16.82
N GLY A 202 -15.99 -4.09 -17.01
CA GLY A 202 -16.68 -4.66 -18.17
C GLY A 202 -15.83 -4.75 -19.45
N ARG A 203 -14.53 -4.42 -19.40
CA ARG A 203 -13.61 -4.65 -20.52
C ARG A 203 -12.79 -5.92 -20.29
N GLU A 204 -12.64 -6.74 -21.32
CA GLU A 204 -11.74 -7.90 -21.30
C GLU A 204 -10.28 -7.42 -21.42
N LEU A 205 -9.71 -7.05 -20.28
CA LEU A 205 -8.28 -6.73 -20.19
C LEU A 205 -7.51 -7.97 -19.72
N PRO A 206 -6.31 -8.22 -20.26
CA PRO A 206 -5.41 -9.22 -19.70
C PRO A 206 -5.19 -8.95 -18.20
N GLY A 207 -5.15 -10.00 -17.38
CA GLY A 207 -5.17 -9.83 -15.91
C GLY A 207 -4.04 -8.94 -15.38
N TYR A 208 -2.87 -8.99 -15.98
CA TYR A 208 -1.72 -8.13 -15.61
C TYR A 208 -1.91 -6.64 -15.97
N LEU A 209 -2.85 -6.30 -16.85
CA LEU A 209 -3.20 -4.92 -17.24
C LEU A 209 -4.48 -4.40 -16.59
N ASN A 210 -5.17 -5.24 -15.80
CA ASN A 210 -6.44 -4.87 -15.21
C ASN A 210 -6.21 -4.05 -13.92
N PRO A 211 -6.63 -2.78 -13.85
CA PRO A 211 -6.46 -1.94 -12.66
C PRO A 211 -7.13 -2.51 -11.41
N ILE A 212 -8.21 -3.29 -11.56
CA ILE A 212 -8.86 -3.96 -10.42
C ILE A 212 -7.87 -4.91 -9.73
N LEU A 213 -7.04 -5.62 -10.50
CA LEU A 213 -6.02 -6.55 -10.00
C LEU A 213 -4.75 -5.83 -9.51
N TRP A 214 -4.52 -4.59 -9.94
CA TRP A 214 -3.44 -3.77 -9.39
C TRP A 214 -3.74 -3.31 -7.97
N PHE A 215 -5.00 -3.02 -7.66
CA PHE A 215 -5.40 -2.44 -6.39
C PHE A 215 -5.93 -3.48 -5.41
N ASP A 216 -7.08 -4.07 -5.69
CA ASP A 216 -7.82 -4.85 -4.68
C ASP A 216 -7.80 -6.36 -4.97
N GLY A 217 -7.62 -6.75 -6.23
CA GLY A 217 -7.74 -8.15 -6.65
C GLY A 217 -6.41 -8.92 -6.72
N ILE A 218 -6.53 -10.24 -6.76
CA ILE A 218 -5.41 -11.19 -6.90
C ILE A 218 -5.51 -11.83 -8.29
N TYR A 219 -4.44 -11.70 -9.09
CA TYR A 219 -4.35 -12.38 -10.39
C TYR A 219 -3.72 -13.76 -10.21
N ASP A 220 -4.55 -14.79 -10.12
CA ASP A 220 -4.09 -16.15 -9.89
C ASP A 220 -3.53 -16.82 -11.16
N VAL A 221 -2.28 -17.28 -11.10
CA VAL A 221 -1.59 -18.01 -12.18
C VAL A 221 -1.27 -19.45 -11.77
N GLY A 222 -1.97 -19.97 -10.76
CA GLY A 222 -1.84 -21.35 -10.26
C GLY A 222 -0.61 -21.62 -9.38
N SER A 223 0.32 -20.67 -9.28
CA SER A 223 1.45 -20.73 -8.34
C SER A 223 1.50 -19.49 -7.45
N PRO A 224 1.47 -19.63 -6.10
CA PRO A 224 1.47 -18.48 -5.20
C PRO A 224 2.69 -17.58 -5.34
N PHE A 225 3.87 -18.15 -5.60
CA PHE A 225 5.08 -17.37 -5.83
C PHE A 225 5.04 -16.62 -7.16
N ALA A 226 4.54 -17.25 -8.22
CA ALA A 226 4.40 -16.60 -9.53
C ALA A 226 3.39 -15.44 -9.45
N THR A 227 2.25 -15.65 -8.78
CA THR A 227 1.23 -14.63 -8.53
C THR A 227 1.81 -13.42 -7.78
N LEU A 228 2.61 -13.65 -6.74
CA LEU A 228 3.28 -12.56 -6.03
C LEU A 228 4.34 -11.85 -6.90
N LEU A 229 5.12 -12.60 -7.69
CA LEU A 229 6.16 -12.04 -8.54
C LEU A 229 5.58 -11.12 -9.64
N ILE A 230 4.44 -11.51 -10.23
CA ILE A 230 3.72 -10.67 -11.19
C ILE A 230 3.22 -9.39 -10.51
N LYS A 231 2.66 -9.49 -9.30
CA LYS A 231 2.26 -8.32 -8.50
C LYS A 231 3.44 -7.39 -8.20
N LEU A 232 4.56 -7.95 -7.75
CA LEU A 232 5.78 -7.18 -7.50
C LEU A 232 6.27 -6.48 -8.76
N THR A 233 6.33 -7.20 -9.88
CA THR A 233 6.82 -6.66 -11.15
C THR A 233 5.94 -5.53 -11.66
N THR A 234 4.61 -5.70 -11.63
CA THR A 234 3.65 -4.66 -12.04
C THR A 234 3.77 -3.41 -11.16
N VAL A 235 3.85 -3.58 -9.84
CA VAL A 235 4.03 -2.46 -8.90
C VAL A 235 5.38 -1.75 -9.12
N LEU A 236 6.47 -2.48 -9.33
CA LEU A 236 7.78 -1.89 -9.61
C LEU A 236 7.78 -1.07 -10.90
N VAL A 237 7.16 -1.58 -11.97
CA VAL A 237 7.04 -0.86 -13.25
C VAL A 237 6.24 0.43 -13.06
N LEU A 238 5.06 0.35 -12.45
CA LEU A 238 4.20 1.51 -12.22
C LEU A 238 4.88 2.56 -11.33
N CYS A 239 5.47 2.15 -10.21
CA CYS A 239 6.21 3.04 -9.31
C CYS A 239 7.42 3.69 -9.99
N SER A 240 8.12 2.96 -10.87
CA SER A 240 9.24 3.50 -11.63
C SER A 240 8.77 4.56 -12.64
N LEU A 241 7.70 4.31 -13.37
CA LEU A 241 7.10 5.27 -14.32
C LEU A 241 6.64 6.54 -13.59
N MET A 242 5.90 6.40 -12.49
CA MET A 242 5.48 7.52 -11.64
C MET A 242 6.69 8.27 -11.07
N GLY A 243 7.72 7.55 -10.65
CA GLY A 243 8.95 8.13 -10.11
C GLY A 243 9.73 8.94 -11.14
N ILE A 244 9.89 8.42 -12.35
CA ILE A 244 10.52 9.15 -13.47
C ILE A 244 9.70 10.41 -13.78
N ALA A 245 8.37 10.29 -13.93
CA ALA A 245 7.49 11.43 -14.18
C ALA A 245 7.58 12.49 -13.07
N ALA A 246 7.59 12.07 -11.80
CA ALA A 246 7.78 12.95 -10.64
C ALA A 246 9.11 13.70 -10.71
N THR A 247 10.22 13.01 -11.01
CA THR A 247 11.54 13.67 -11.10
C THR A 247 11.63 14.69 -12.23
N VAL A 248 11.06 14.39 -13.40
CA VAL A 248 11.02 15.32 -14.54
C VAL A 248 10.18 16.55 -14.19
N GLN A 249 9.00 16.34 -13.61
CA GLN A 249 8.11 17.44 -13.23
C GLN A 249 8.71 18.30 -12.12
N MET A 250 9.38 17.69 -11.16
CA MET A 250 10.05 18.41 -10.07
C MET A 250 11.14 19.35 -10.59
N LYS A 251 11.97 18.89 -11.55
CA LYS A 251 12.98 19.76 -12.20
C LYS A 251 12.33 20.97 -12.87
N ARG A 252 11.26 20.75 -13.63
CA ARG A 252 10.51 21.82 -14.32
C ARG A 252 9.90 22.82 -13.36
N ARG A 253 9.41 22.36 -12.21
CA ARG A 253 8.79 23.21 -11.19
C ARG A 253 9.82 24.09 -10.50
N VAL A 254 10.94 23.50 -10.08
CA VAL A 254 12.01 24.24 -9.38
C VAL A 254 12.68 25.26 -10.31
N SER A 255 12.80 25.00 -11.62
CA SER A 255 13.35 25.98 -12.57
C SER A 255 12.44 27.18 -12.84
N ARG A 256 11.15 27.10 -12.46
CA ARG A 256 10.15 28.15 -12.70
C ARG A 256 9.79 28.93 -11.43
N ALA A 257 10.32 28.52 -10.28
CA ALA A 257 10.09 29.14 -8.98
C ALA A 257 11.25 30.07 -8.64
#